data_AF-N6VBF1-F1
#
_entry.id   AF-N6VBF1-F1
#
_cell.length_a   1.000
_cell.length_b   1.000
_cell.length_c   1.000
_cell.angle_alpha   90.00
_cell.angle_beta   90.00
_cell.angle_gamma   90.00
#
_symmetry.space_group_name_H-M   'P 1'
#
loop_
_entity.id
_entity.type
_entity.pdbx_description
1 polymer ?
#
loop_
_entity_poly.entity_id
_entity_poly.type
_entity_poly.pdbx_seq_one_letter_code
_entity_poly.pdbx_strand_id
1 'polypeptide(L)'
;MKIKQKILLSLSMLVVMIGTAFAGPYEQPGSIGWVRADGEGHCTLAVVYKSSPGSQQLGEWKCKDLPGKMILDTAKTALILDRPVVVTFMGSSKEKKPILGITLK
;
A
#
# COMPACT_ATOMS: atom_id res chain seq x y z
N MET A 1 -11.43 -57.30 0.38
CA MET A 1 -11.57 -56.16 -0.56
C MET A 1 -12.30 -54.99 0.13
N LYS A 2 -11.65 -54.26 1.06
CA LYS A 2 -12.28 -53.15 1.83
C LYS A 2 -11.32 -52.00 2.19
N ILE A 3 -10.08 -52.01 1.70
CA ILE A 3 -9.04 -51.02 2.07
C ILE A 3 -8.99 -49.85 1.05
N LYS A 4 -9.37 -50.09 -0.21
CA LYS A 4 -9.29 -49.09 -1.29
C LYS A 4 -10.30 -47.95 -1.20
N GLN A 5 -11.39 -48.11 -0.43
CA GLN A 5 -12.46 -47.10 -0.34
C GLN A 5 -12.21 -46.05 0.76
N LYS A 6 -11.35 -46.35 1.75
CA LYS A 6 -11.07 -45.43 2.87
C LYS A 6 -10.04 -44.35 2.52
N ILE A 7 -9.15 -44.62 1.55
CA ILE A 7 -8.09 -43.70 1.13
C ILE A 7 -8.63 -42.64 0.16
N LEU A 8 -9.72 -42.94 -0.56
CA LEU A 8 -10.32 -42.00 -1.51
C LEU A 8 -11.09 -40.87 -0.81
N LEU A 9 -11.58 -41.11 0.41
CA LEU A 9 -12.39 -40.17 1.18
C LEU A 9 -11.57 -39.12 1.94
N SER A 10 -10.27 -39.32 2.16
CA SER A 10 -9.40 -38.33 2.81
C SER A 10 -8.85 -37.27 1.85
N LEU A 11 -9.02 -37.46 0.53
CA LEU A 11 -8.45 -36.57 -0.49
C LEU A 11 -9.37 -35.43 -0.92
N SER A 12 -10.66 -35.46 -0.57
CA SER A 12 -11.66 -34.48 -1.01
C SER A 12 -11.85 -33.29 -0.07
N MET A 13 -11.13 -33.25 1.05
CA MET A 13 -11.28 -32.22 2.08
C MET A 13 -10.15 -31.18 2.07
N LEU A 14 -9.48 -31.00 0.93
CA LEU A 14 -8.74 -29.76 0.67
C LEU A 14 -9.71 -28.76 0.04
N VAL A 15 -10.74 -28.37 0.80
CA VAL A 15 -11.57 -27.23 0.43
C VAL A 15 -10.65 -26.03 0.50
N VAL A 16 -10.23 -25.60 -0.68
CA VAL A 16 -9.37 -24.45 -0.90
C VAL A 16 -10.03 -23.24 -0.25
N MET A 17 -9.58 -22.88 0.96
CA MET A 17 -9.85 -21.58 1.54
C MET A 17 -9.03 -20.55 0.75
N ILE A 18 -9.48 -20.21 -0.46
CA ILE A 18 -9.10 -18.94 -1.09
C ILE A 18 -9.93 -17.86 -0.38
N GLY A 19 -9.62 -17.63 0.90
CA GLY A 19 -10.03 -16.39 1.53
C GLY A 19 -9.32 -15.29 0.76
N THR A 20 -10.06 -14.49 0.00
CA THR A 20 -9.53 -13.28 -0.59
C THR A 20 -9.14 -12.38 0.58
N ALA A 21 -7.84 -12.39 0.94
CA ALA A 21 -7.30 -11.49 1.93
C ALA A 21 -7.32 -10.08 1.34
N PHE A 22 -8.47 -9.40 1.47
CA PHE A 22 -8.56 -7.98 1.26
C PHE A 22 -7.80 -7.31 2.41
N ALA A 23 -6.52 -7.02 2.17
CA ALA A 23 -5.72 -6.26 3.10
C ALA A 23 -6.37 -4.86 3.24
N GLY A 24 -6.84 -4.54 4.44
CA GLY A 24 -7.41 -3.23 4.74
C GLY A 24 -6.37 -2.11 4.68
N PRO A 25 -6.75 -0.89 5.08
CA PRO A 25 -5.80 0.19 5.28
C PRO A 25 -4.71 -0.21 6.26
N TYR A 26 -3.47 0.19 5.98
CA TYR A 26 -2.35 -0.02 6.89
C TYR A 26 -1.41 1.19 6.88
N GLU A 27 -0.77 1.43 8.02
CA GLU A 27 0.19 2.51 8.21
C GLU A 27 1.60 2.03 7.96
N GLN A 28 2.38 2.86 7.27
CA GLN A 28 3.74 2.55 6.90
C GLN A 28 4.64 3.76 7.20
N PRO A 29 5.55 3.66 8.18
CA PRO A 29 6.51 4.72 8.45
C PRO A 29 7.62 4.76 7.38
N GLY A 30 8.10 5.95 7.07
CA GLY A 30 9.19 6.16 6.11
C GLY A 30 9.58 7.62 5.95
N SER A 31 10.26 7.92 4.86
CA SER A 31 10.54 9.30 4.40
C SER A 31 10.07 9.45 2.95
N ILE A 32 9.67 10.66 2.56
CA ILE A 32 9.29 10.94 1.16
C ILE A 32 10.56 11.08 0.33
N GLY A 33 10.76 10.21 -0.65
CA GLY A 33 11.89 10.31 -1.59
C GLY A 33 11.61 11.31 -2.72
N TRP A 34 10.39 11.31 -3.24
CA TRP A 34 9.91 12.30 -4.21
C TRP A 34 8.38 12.30 -4.25
N VAL A 35 7.81 13.40 -4.73
CA VAL A 35 6.37 13.53 -5.01
C VAL A 35 6.17 14.25 -6.34
N ARG A 36 5.24 13.77 -7.17
CA ARG A 36 4.89 14.32 -8.49
C ARG A 36 3.37 14.38 -8.64
N ALA A 37 2.90 15.43 -9.30
CA ALA A 37 1.52 15.57 -9.75
C ALA A 37 1.54 15.61 -11.28
N ASP A 38 0.61 14.92 -11.93
CA ASP A 38 0.40 15.05 -13.37
C ASP A 38 -0.67 16.09 -13.71
N GLY A 39 -0.81 16.39 -15.01
CA GLY A 39 -1.80 17.34 -15.52
C GLY A 39 -3.25 16.86 -15.43
N GLU A 40 -3.47 15.56 -15.19
CA GLU A 40 -4.80 14.96 -15.05
C GLU A 40 -5.31 15.05 -13.60
N GLY A 41 -4.44 15.43 -12.65
CA GLY A 41 -4.77 15.58 -11.25
C GLY A 41 -4.57 14.30 -10.44
N HIS A 42 -3.72 13.40 -10.92
CA HIS A 42 -3.20 12.29 -10.13
C HIS A 42 -1.83 12.62 -9.56
N CYS A 43 -1.62 12.21 -8.32
CA CYS A 43 -0.37 12.37 -7.63
C CYS A 43 0.25 11.00 -7.37
N THR A 44 1.57 10.95 -7.50
CA THR A 44 2.37 9.78 -7.16
C THR A 44 3.50 10.20 -6.24
N LEU A 45 3.86 9.37 -5.28
CA LEU A 45 5.05 9.56 -4.46
C LEU A 45 5.82 8.25 -4.30
N ALA A 46 7.10 8.37 -3.93
CA ALA A 46 7.90 7.26 -3.44
C ALA A 46 8.16 7.42 -1.94
N VAL A 47 7.85 6.37 -1.17
CA VAL A 47 8.24 6.25 0.23
C VAL A 47 9.51 5.41 0.30
N VAL A 48 10.54 5.95 0.93
CA VAL A 48 11.78 5.24 1.25
C VAL A 48 11.66 4.69 2.67
N TYR A 49 11.86 3.39 2.83
CA TYR A 49 11.76 2.74 4.14
C TYR A 49 13.06 2.83 4.92
N LYS A 50 12.96 3.27 6.17
CA LYS A 50 14.12 3.29 7.10
C LYS A 50 14.68 1.90 7.35
N SER A 51 13.82 0.87 7.39
CA SER A 51 14.21 -0.51 7.66
C SER A 51 14.90 -1.21 6.49
N SER A 52 14.73 -0.70 5.26
CA SER A 52 15.36 -1.26 4.06
C SER A 52 15.73 -0.14 3.09
N PRO A 53 16.88 0.53 3.33
CA PRO A 53 17.39 1.57 2.45
C PRO A 53 17.64 0.99 1.05
N GLY A 54 16.96 1.53 0.03
CA GLY A 54 17.00 1.03 -1.35
C GLY A 54 15.71 0.38 -1.81
N SER A 55 14.85 -0.07 -0.89
CA SER A 55 13.47 -0.41 -1.22
C SER A 55 12.60 0.84 -1.21
N GLN A 56 11.76 0.98 -2.23
CA GLN A 56 10.80 2.07 -2.35
C GLN A 56 9.41 1.50 -2.58
N GLN A 57 8.41 2.09 -1.93
CA GLN A 57 7.01 1.83 -2.23
C GLN A 57 6.42 3.03 -2.92
N LEU A 58 5.83 2.79 -4.09
CA LEU A 58 5.09 3.80 -4.80
C LEU A 58 3.67 3.90 -4.26
N GLY A 59 3.22 5.13 -4.09
CA GLY A 59 1.85 5.45 -3.73
C GLY A 59 1.19 6.34 -4.77
N GLU A 60 -0.12 6.18 -4.97
CA GLU A 60 -0.93 6.98 -5.90
C GLU A 60 -2.22 7.48 -5.25
N TRP A 61 -2.66 8.69 -5.58
CA TRP A 61 -3.98 9.21 -5.20
C TRP A 61 -4.45 10.29 -6.17
N LYS A 62 -5.74 10.64 -6.12
CA LYS A 62 -6.25 11.83 -6.83
C LYS A 62 -5.96 13.06 -5.98
N CYS A 63 -5.36 14.08 -6.58
CA CYS A 63 -4.97 15.31 -5.90
C CYS A 63 -5.59 16.57 -6.51
N LYS A 64 -6.70 16.40 -7.25
CA LYS A 64 -7.48 17.52 -7.81
C LYS A 64 -8.47 18.09 -6.80
N ASP A 65 -8.98 17.26 -5.89
CA ASP A 65 -9.90 17.64 -4.83
C ASP A 65 -9.17 18.19 -3.61
N LEU A 66 -9.92 18.81 -2.68
CA LEU A 66 -9.35 19.43 -1.50
C LEU A 66 -8.58 18.43 -0.62
N PRO A 67 -9.11 17.24 -0.27
CA PRO A 67 -8.37 16.27 0.53
C PRO A 67 -7.07 15.82 -0.15
N GLY A 68 -7.12 15.53 -1.44
CA GLY A 68 -5.95 15.10 -2.19
C GLY A 68 -4.87 16.19 -2.31
N LYS A 69 -5.25 17.46 -2.40
CA LYS A 69 -4.33 18.60 -2.33
C LYS A 69 -3.66 18.73 -0.96
N MET A 70 -4.41 18.55 0.13
CA MET A 70 -3.83 18.58 1.49
C MET A 70 -2.79 17.47 1.69
N ILE A 71 -3.04 16.28 1.15
CA ILE A 71 -2.07 15.17 1.14
C ILE A 71 -0.82 15.56 0.34
N LEU A 72 -0.99 16.18 -0.84
CA LEU A 72 0.12 16.64 -1.67
C LEU A 72 0.97 17.70 -0.96
N ASP A 73 0.35 18.70 -0.35
CA ASP A 73 1.05 19.77 0.36
C ASP A 73 1.80 19.23 1.59
N THR A 74 1.21 18.26 2.29
CA THR A 74 1.88 17.55 3.39
C THR A 74 3.09 16.77 2.90
N ALA A 75 2.95 16.02 1.79
CA ALA A 75 4.06 15.27 1.19
C ALA A 75 5.21 16.19 0.74
N LYS A 76 4.89 17.32 0.10
CA LYS A 76 5.89 18.32 -0.31
C LYS A 76 6.57 18.95 0.90
N THR A 77 5.81 19.29 1.93
CA THR A 77 6.35 19.84 3.19
C THR A 77 7.31 18.85 3.83
N ALA A 78 6.93 17.57 3.93
CA ALA A 78 7.79 16.52 4.45
C ALA A 78 9.09 16.39 3.65
N LEU A 79 8.99 16.41 2.32
CA LEU A 79 10.14 16.32 1.42
C LEU A 79 11.11 17.51 1.57
N ILE A 80 10.58 18.74 1.61
CA ILE A 80 11.39 19.97 1.73
C ILE A 80 12.10 20.02 3.09
N LEU A 81 11.43 19.59 4.15
CA LEU A 81 11.96 19.63 5.51
C LEU A 81 12.75 18.37 5.91
N ASP A 82 12.90 17.42 4.99
CA ASP A 82 13.46 16.07 5.24
C ASP A 82 12.87 15.41 6.51
N ARG A 83 11.55 15.51 6.67
CA ARG A 83 10.83 15.02 7.84
C ARG A 83 10.34 13.59 7.64
N PRO A 84 10.45 12.72 8.67
CA PRO A 84 9.84 11.40 8.63
C PRO A 84 8.32 11.51 8.60
N VAL A 85 7.68 10.54 7.95
CA VAL A 85 6.22 10.46 7.80
C VAL A 85 5.69 9.09 8.16
N VAL A 86 4.39 9.03 8.42
CA VAL A 86 3.57 7.82 8.33
C VAL A 86 2.64 7.98 7.14
N VAL A 87 2.68 7.02 6.22
CA VAL A 87 1.78 6.98 5.07
C VAL A 87 0.74 5.88 5.31
N THR A 88 -0.53 6.22 5.14
CA THR A 88 -1.63 5.26 5.21
C THR A 88 -1.93 4.77 3.80
N PHE A 89 -1.65 3.50 3.53
CA PHE A 89 -1.93 2.86 2.24
C PHE A 89 -3.21 2.02 2.32
N MET A 90 -3.89 1.87 1.18
CA MET A 90 -4.88 0.82 0.99
C MET A 90 -4.18 -0.47 0.54
N GLY A 91 -4.44 -1.58 1.22
CA GLY A 91 -3.91 -2.90 0.88
C GLY A 91 -4.45 -3.41 -0.45
N SER A 92 -3.75 -3.08 -1.53
CA SER A 92 -4.01 -3.62 -2.88
C SER A 92 -2.76 -4.30 -3.43
N SER A 93 -2.94 -5.25 -4.35
CA SER A 93 -1.88 -5.94 -5.08
C SER A 93 -1.28 -5.11 -6.23
N LYS A 94 -1.59 -3.81 -6.29
CA LYS A 94 -1.04 -2.92 -7.29
C LYS A 94 0.43 -2.60 -7.01
N GLU A 95 1.17 -2.38 -8.08
CA GLU A 95 2.55 -1.86 -8.02
C GLU A 95 2.60 -0.48 -7.35
N LYS A 96 1.63 0.39 -7.67
CA LYS A 96 1.37 1.66 -6.96
C LYS A 96 0.19 1.49 -6.01
N LYS A 97 0.43 1.70 -4.73
CA LYS A 97 -0.61 1.50 -3.71
C LYS A 97 -1.42 2.77 -3.51
N PRO A 98 -2.76 2.70 -3.41
CA PRO A 98 -3.56 3.88 -3.14
C PRO A 98 -3.19 4.50 -1.78
N ILE A 99 -2.97 5.81 -1.75
CA ILE A 99 -2.73 6.57 -0.53
C ILE A 99 -4.06 7.12 -0.01
N LEU A 100 -4.28 6.95 1.29
CA LEU A 100 -5.43 7.49 2.01
C LEU A 100 -5.05 8.73 2.84
N GLY A 101 -3.78 8.84 3.25
CA GLY A 101 -3.31 9.95 4.06
C GLY A 101 -1.80 9.91 4.34
N ILE A 102 -1.27 11.04 4.78
CA ILE A 102 0.12 11.22 5.20
C ILE A 102 0.14 12.08 6.45
N THR A 103 0.88 11.64 7.46
CA THR A 103 1.07 12.37 8.72
C THR A 103 2.55 12.60 8.97
N LEU A 104 2.92 13.82 9.35
CA LEU A 104 4.29 14.16 9.77
C LEU A 104 4.58 13.56 11.16
N LYS A 105 5.80 13.07 11.37
CA LYS A 105 6.32 12.66 12.69
C LYS A 105 7.20 13.72 13.33
#